data_AF-L0RBQ7-F1
#
_entry.id   AF-L0RBQ7-F1
#
_cell.length_a   1.000
_cell.length_b   1.000
_cell.length_c   1.000
_cell.angle_alpha   90.00
_cell.angle_beta   90.00
_cell.angle_gamma   90.00
#
_symmetry.space_group_name_H-M   'P 1'
#
loop_
_entity.id
_entity.type
_entity.pdbx_description
1 polymer ?
#
loop_
_entity_poly.entity_id
_entity_poly.type
_entity_poly.pdbx_seq_one_letter_code
_entity_poly.pdbx_strand_id
1 'polypeptide(L)'
;MKRVLSCSLVVLVLVMMSSLSFAADYPEVRGSWVGFVKMIKKDGSTKDSKAMFVINKQDGPLFAGYKAWFSDKSDYAITEGFSGIIGADGVSLYFAEHEDGYTQGRLTGKENMSLYYLESGRKAKAIYYDMERIRFSRAFVDIDKDGSKTIIRSEIVNVYPLNAERIMREADVNKDGKLSKKEWEEWKKNK
;
A
#
# COMPACT_ATOMS: atom_id res chain seq x y z
N MET A 1 -23.58 44.67 32.99
CA MET A 1 -22.25 44.08 32.68
C MET A 1 -22.18 42.55 32.77
N LYS A 2 -22.98 41.86 33.60
CA LYS A 2 -22.92 40.38 33.73
C LYS A 2 -23.45 39.57 32.53
N ARG A 3 -24.35 40.13 31.70
CA ARG A 3 -24.94 39.42 30.54
C ARG A 3 -24.07 39.39 29.27
N VAL A 4 -23.15 40.33 29.12
CA VAL A 4 -22.24 40.40 27.95
C VAL A 4 -21.05 39.45 28.11
N LEU A 5 -20.63 39.16 29.35
CA LEU A 5 -19.60 38.17 29.64
C LEU A 5 -20.04 36.72 29.33
N SER A 6 -21.32 36.37 29.50
CA SER A 6 -21.82 35.02 29.20
C SER A 6 -21.82 34.68 27.70
N CYS A 7 -22.16 35.63 26.82
CA CYS A 7 -22.13 35.36 25.37
C CYS A 7 -20.70 35.19 24.83
N SER A 8 -19.72 35.86 25.43
CA SER A 8 -18.32 35.78 25.00
C SER A 8 -17.67 34.44 25.36
N LEU A 9 -18.08 33.82 26.48
CA LEU A 9 -17.60 32.50 26.90
C LEU A 9 -18.15 31.37 26.00
N VAL A 10 -19.41 31.48 25.56
CA VAL A 10 -20.05 30.49 24.68
C VAL A 10 -19.43 30.51 23.27
N VAL A 11 -19.10 31.69 22.75
CA VAL A 11 -18.40 31.82 21.45
C VAL A 11 -16.97 31.26 21.53
N LEU A 12 -16.26 31.46 22.64
CA LEU A 12 -14.91 30.92 22.83
C LEU A 12 -14.88 29.38 22.85
N VAL A 13 -15.90 28.74 23.46
CA VAL A 13 -16.04 27.27 23.48
C VAL A 13 -16.43 26.71 22.11
N LEU A 14 -17.24 27.42 21.32
CA LEU A 14 -17.61 27.03 19.95
C LEU A 14 -16.42 27.13 18.97
N VAL A 15 -15.52 28.10 19.14
CA VAL A 15 -14.33 28.24 18.30
C VAL A 15 -13.30 27.12 18.60
N MET A 16 -13.19 26.65 19.85
CA MET A 16 -12.27 25.56 20.21
C MET A 16 -12.73 24.16 19.77
N MET A 17 -13.98 23.97 19.33
CA MET A 17 -14.44 22.69 18.77
C MET A 17 -14.16 22.54 17.26
N SER A 18 -13.64 23.57 16.60
CA SER A 18 -13.31 23.53 15.17
C SER A 18 -11.94 22.92 14.85
N SER A 19 -11.14 22.57 15.87
CA SER A 19 -9.78 22.04 15.70
C SER A 19 -9.64 20.54 15.94
N LEU A 20 -10.73 19.76 15.88
CA LEU A 20 -10.62 18.33 15.56
C LEU A 20 -10.34 18.21 14.05
N SER A 21 -9.17 18.71 13.63
CA SER A 21 -8.58 18.28 12.37
C SER A 21 -8.36 16.79 12.54
N PHE A 22 -9.22 15.98 11.93
CA PHE A 22 -8.98 14.55 11.78
C PHE A 22 -7.63 14.42 11.04
N ALA A 23 -6.55 14.23 11.78
CA ALA A 23 -5.51 13.35 11.32
C ALA A 23 -6.18 11.97 11.26
N ALA A 24 -6.95 11.72 10.20
CA ALA A 24 -7.50 10.41 9.97
C ALA A 24 -6.28 9.50 9.82
N ASP A 25 -6.09 8.59 10.78
CA ASP A 25 -5.10 7.53 10.68
C ASP A 25 -5.56 6.59 9.56
N TYR A 26 -5.17 6.93 8.33
CA TYR A 26 -5.44 6.10 7.17
C TYR A 26 -4.67 4.79 7.30
N PRO A 27 -5.23 3.66 6.82
CA PRO A 27 -4.53 2.40 6.86
C PRO A 27 -3.22 2.48 6.07
N GLU A 28 -2.21 1.77 6.55
CA GLU A 28 -0.95 1.58 5.84
C GLU A 28 -1.17 0.68 4.61
N VAL A 29 -1.08 1.25 3.41
CA VAL A 29 -1.23 0.51 2.16
C VAL A 29 0.09 0.30 1.43
N ARG A 30 1.21 0.89 1.87
CA ARG A 30 2.52 0.67 1.25
C ARG A 30 2.97 -0.78 1.37
N GLY A 31 3.56 -1.29 0.30
CA GLY A 31 4.07 -2.65 0.21
C GLY A 31 3.82 -3.28 -1.15
N SER A 32 4.21 -4.55 -1.24
CA SER A 32 3.94 -5.37 -2.41
C SER A 32 2.74 -6.27 -2.15
N TRP A 33 1.80 -6.24 -3.08
CA TRP A 33 0.57 -7.00 -3.08
C TRP A 33 0.60 -7.92 -4.29
N VAL A 34 0.34 -9.20 -4.10
CA VAL A 34 0.33 -10.19 -5.18
C VAL A 34 -0.97 -10.95 -5.17
N GLY A 35 -1.47 -11.30 -6.35
CA GLY A 35 -2.79 -11.88 -6.40
C GLY A 35 -3.16 -12.53 -7.70
N PHE A 36 -4.31 -13.21 -7.65
CA PHE A 36 -4.95 -13.78 -8.81
C PHE A 36 -5.75 -12.73 -9.55
N VAL A 37 -5.71 -12.83 -10.86
CA VAL A 37 -6.36 -11.93 -11.80
C VAL A 37 -7.38 -12.72 -12.58
N LYS A 38 -8.61 -12.22 -12.68
CA LYS A 38 -9.62 -12.69 -13.63
C LYS A 38 -10.03 -11.55 -14.54
N MET A 39 -9.85 -11.72 -15.84
CA MET A 39 -10.14 -10.71 -16.85
C MET A 39 -11.21 -11.19 -17.81
N ILE A 40 -12.08 -10.27 -18.24
CA ILE A 40 -12.90 -10.41 -19.45
C ILE A 40 -12.60 -9.26 -20.40
N LYS A 41 -12.41 -9.57 -21.68
CA LYS A 41 -12.14 -8.61 -22.76
C LYS A 41 -13.42 -8.26 -23.52
N LYS A 42 -13.33 -7.21 -24.34
CA LYS A 42 -14.42 -6.76 -25.23
C LYS A 42 -15.03 -7.87 -26.10
N ASP A 43 -14.22 -8.83 -26.55
CA ASP A 43 -14.67 -9.97 -27.38
C ASP A 43 -15.35 -11.09 -26.57
N GLY A 44 -15.49 -10.93 -25.26
CA GLY A 44 -16.04 -11.92 -24.34
C GLY A 44 -15.03 -12.97 -23.88
N SER A 45 -13.81 -12.98 -24.40
CA SER A 45 -12.77 -13.91 -23.95
C SER A 45 -12.36 -13.63 -22.51
N THR A 46 -12.16 -14.70 -21.74
CA THR A 46 -11.68 -14.63 -20.36
C THR A 46 -10.23 -15.09 -20.23
N LYS A 47 -9.52 -14.55 -19.24
CA LYS A 47 -8.15 -14.97 -18.91
C LYS A 47 -7.91 -14.90 -17.42
N ASP A 48 -7.30 -15.95 -16.89
CA ASP A 48 -6.77 -15.98 -15.54
C ASP A 48 -5.25 -15.74 -15.56
N SER A 49 -4.74 -14.99 -14.59
CA SER A 49 -3.31 -14.68 -14.49
C SER A 49 -2.91 -14.28 -13.08
N LYS A 50 -1.69 -13.78 -12.92
CA LYS A 50 -1.18 -13.18 -11.69
C LYS A 50 -0.71 -11.75 -11.98
N ALA A 51 -0.90 -10.88 -10.99
CA ALA A 51 -0.37 -9.52 -11.01
C ALA A 51 0.22 -9.17 -9.65
N MET A 52 1.07 -8.15 -9.67
CA MET A 52 1.63 -7.53 -8.48
C MET A 52 1.31 -6.04 -8.51
N PHE A 53 0.93 -5.49 -7.36
CA PHE A 53 0.83 -4.06 -7.14
C PHE A 53 1.91 -3.68 -6.11
N VAL A 54 2.69 -2.65 -6.40
CA VAL A 54 3.70 -2.10 -5.49
C VAL A 54 3.30 -0.69 -5.16
N ILE A 55 2.86 -0.46 -3.93
CA ILE A 55 2.56 0.87 -3.40
C ILE A 55 3.81 1.31 -2.63
N ASN A 56 4.57 2.26 -3.19
CA ASN A 56 5.85 2.69 -2.63
C ASN A 56 5.80 4.06 -1.95
N LYS A 57 4.76 4.86 -2.21
CA LYS A 57 4.53 6.16 -1.58
C LYS A 57 3.13 6.22 -1.00
N GLN A 58 3.03 6.79 0.20
CA GLN A 58 1.77 7.15 0.83
C GLN A 58 1.97 8.41 1.69
N ASP A 59 1.05 9.35 1.57
CA ASP A 59 0.96 10.61 2.30
C ASP A 59 -0.50 10.85 2.70
N GLY A 60 -0.82 10.52 3.95
CA GLY A 60 -2.19 10.44 4.44
C GLY A 60 -3.04 9.48 3.57
N PRO A 61 -4.14 9.96 2.95
CA PRO A 61 -4.99 9.16 2.09
C PRO A 61 -4.39 8.94 0.69
N LEU A 62 -3.43 9.75 0.29
CA LEU A 62 -2.89 9.72 -1.07
C LEU A 62 -1.79 8.67 -1.15
N PHE A 63 -1.75 7.90 -2.22
CA PHE A 63 -0.69 6.93 -2.46
C PHE A 63 -0.33 6.84 -3.93
N ALA A 64 0.85 6.29 -4.22
CA ALA A 64 1.31 6.06 -5.59
C ALA A 64 2.14 4.79 -5.65
N GLY A 65 2.23 4.24 -6.85
CA GLY A 65 2.87 2.97 -7.08
C GLY A 65 2.86 2.55 -8.54
N TYR A 66 3.09 1.27 -8.75
CA TYR A 66 2.99 0.66 -10.07
C TYR A 66 2.45 -0.77 -9.95
N LYS A 67 1.75 -1.21 -10.99
CA LYS A 67 1.36 -2.61 -11.17
C LYS A 67 2.33 -3.30 -12.13
N ALA A 68 2.54 -4.59 -11.94
CA ALA A 68 3.44 -5.42 -12.74
C ALA A 68 2.78 -6.76 -13.08
N TRP A 69 2.93 -7.22 -14.33
CA TRP A 69 2.41 -8.52 -14.78
C TRP A 69 3.21 -9.06 -15.96
N PHE A 70 3.11 -10.36 -16.20
CA PHE A 70 3.68 -11.00 -17.39
C PHE A 70 2.63 -11.06 -18.50
N SER A 71 3.06 -10.72 -19.71
CA SER A 71 2.26 -10.78 -20.93
C SER A 71 2.77 -11.92 -21.78
N ASP A 72 1.88 -12.61 -22.50
CA ASP A 72 2.26 -13.68 -23.44
C ASP A 72 3.15 -13.16 -24.59
N LYS A 73 3.29 -11.83 -24.73
CA LYS A 73 4.07 -11.15 -25.77
C LYS A 73 5.41 -10.62 -25.30
N SER A 74 5.77 -10.82 -24.03
CA SER A 74 7.03 -10.31 -23.48
C SER A 74 7.63 -11.27 -22.47
N ASP A 75 8.93 -11.52 -22.59
CA ASP A 75 9.70 -12.27 -21.61
C ASP A 75 9.99 -11.45 -20.33
N TYR A 76 9.69 -10.15 -20.36
CA TYR A 76 9.87 -9.23 -19.24
C TYR A 76 8.54 -8.86 -18.61
N ALA A 77 8.57 -8.58 -17.29
CA ALA A 77 7.40 -8.03 -16.61
C ALA A 77 7.09 -6.64 -17.16
N ILE A 78 5.84 -6.43 -17.57
CA ILE A 78 5.33 -5.12 -17.96
C ILE A 78 4.97 -4.38 -16.68
N THR A 79 5.32 -3.09 -16.59
CA THR A 79 4.95 -2.23 -15.47
C THR A 79 4.19 -0.99 -15.94
N GLU A 80 3.18 -0.59 -15.17
CA GLU A 80 2.41 0.63 -15.39
C GLU A 80 2.20 1.35 -14.06
N GLY A 81 2.36 2.68 -14.07
CA GLY A 81 2.19 3.51 -12.88
C GLY A 81 0.72 3.76 -12.53
N PHE A 82 0.48 4.08 -11.26
CA PHE A 82 -0.80 4.60 -10.80
C PHE A 82 -0.63 5.62 -9.67
N SER A 83 -1.66 6.47 -9.53
CA SER A 83 -1.86 7.36 -8.38
C SER A 83 -3.21 7.04 -7.76
N GLY A 84 -3.29 6.99 -6.43
CA GLY A 84 -4.53 6.58 -5.76
C GLY A 84 -4.85 7.35 -4.49
N ILE A 85 -6.07 7.11 -4.00
CA ILE A 85 -6.63 7.73 -2.80
C ILE A 85 -7.42 6.70 -1.99
N ILE A 86 -7.24 6.73 -0.67
CA ILE A 86 -8.05 5.99 0.30
C ILE A 86 -9.30 6.83 0.58
N GLY A 87 -10.47 6.20 0.43
CA GLY A 87 -11.76 6.81 0.72
C GLY A 87 -11.89 7.25 2.19
N ALA A 88 -12.85 8.13 2.46
CA ALA A 88 -13.11 8.63 3.81
C ALA A 88 -13.55 7.52 4.79
N ASP A 89 -14.01 6.38 4.27
CA ASP A 89 -14.33 5.17 5.04
C ASP A 89 -13.09 4.39 5.50
N GLY A 90 -11.89 4.81 5.10
CA GLY A 90 -10.63 4.17 5.46
C GLY A 90 -10.44 2.79 4.83
N VAL A 91 -11.30 2.34 3.92
CA VAL A 91 -11.21 1.00 3.32
C VAL A 91 -11.41 1.01 1.82
N SER A 92 -12.15 1.95 1.25
CA SER A 92 -12.31 2.10 -0.19
C SER A 92 -11.02 2.63 -0.81
N LEU A 93 -10.65 2.12 -1.97
CA LEU A 93 -9.43 2.48 -2.69
C LEU A 93 -9.80 2.89 -4.12
N TYR A 94 -9.25 4.00 -4.59
CA TYR A 94 -9.43 4.50 -5.96
C TYR A 94 -8.08 4.79 -6.58
N PHE A 95 -7.88 4.38 -7.83
CA PHE A 95 -6.63 4.47 -8.56
C PHE A 95 -6.91 5.11 -9.93
N ALA A 96 -6.21 6.20 -10.20
CA ALA A 96 -5.97 6.70 -11.53
C ALA A 96 -4.76 5.96 -12.12
N GLU A 97 -5.03 5.11 -13.10
CA GLU A 97 -3.99 4.39 -13.86
C GLU A 97 -3.34 5.39 -14.82
N HIS A 98 -2.01 5.36 -14.93
CA HIS A 98 -1.29 6.38 -15.72
C HIS A 98 -1.46 6.23 -17.22
N GLU A 99 -1.76 5.01 -17.69
CA GLU A 99 -1.94 4.72 -19.12
C GLU A 99 -3.42 4.73 -19.53
N ASP A 100 -4.18 3.73 -19.09
CA ASP A 100 -5.56 3.49 -19.52
C ASP A 100 -6.41 2.99 -18.33
N GLY A 101 -7.66 3.43 -18.26
CA GLY A 101 -8.66 2.92 -17.33
C GLY A 101 -8.54 3.44 -15.88
N TYR A 102 -9.32 2.83 -15.00
CA TYR A 102 -9.34 3.13 -13.57
C TYR A 102 -9.46 1.85 -12.78
N THR A 103 -8.76 1.78 -11.64
CA THR A 103 -8.93 0.70 -10.66
C THR A 103 -9.65 1.26 -9.45
N GLN A 104 -10.66 0.53 -8.96
CA GLN A 104 -11.34 0.83 -7.70
C GLN A 104 -11.48 -0.45 -6.89
N GLY A 105 -11.59 -0.36 -5.58
CA GLY A 105 -11.67 -1.54 -4.75
C GLY A 105 -11.76 -1.21 -3.28
N ARG A 106 -11.40 -2.19 -2.45
CA ARG A 106 -11.31 -1.99 -1.00
C ARG A 106 -10.31 -2.93 -0.35
N LEU A 107 -9.82 -2.50 0.81
CA LEU A 107 -9.22 -3.41 1.79
C LEU A 107 -10.30 -4.37 2.31
N THR A 108 -10.01 -5.67 2.28
CA THR A 108 -10.87 -6.73 2.84
C THR A 108 -10.29 -7.30 4.12
N GLY A 109 -9.08 -6.87 4.49
CA GLY A 109 -8.38 -7.10 5.75
C GLY A 109 -7.11 -6.27 5.79
N LYS A 110 -6.29 -6.40 6.84
CA LYS A 110 -4.98 -5.71 6.92
C LYS A 110 -4.04 -6.09 5.77
N GLU A 111 -4.13 -7.34 5.36
CA GLU A 111 -3.23 -7.97 4.37
C GLU A 111 -3.96 -8.37 3.08
N ASN A 112 -5.24 -8.04 2.93
CA ASN A 112 -6.03 -8.44 1.76
C ASN A 112 -6.73 -7.24 1.11
N MET A 113 -6.81 -7.23 -0.21
CA MET A 113 -7.63 -6.27 -0.95
C MET A 113 -8.30 -6.92 -2.16
N SER A 114 -9.49 -6.42 -2.49
CA SER A 114 -10.21 -6.78 -3.72
C SER A 114 -10.32 -5.54 -4.60
N LEU A 115 -9.81 -5.65 -5.84
CA LEU A 115 -9.76 -4.55 -6.79
C LEU A 115 -10.51 -4.89 -8.08
N TYR A 116 -10.98 -3.85 -8.75
CA TYR A 116 -11.76 -3.90 -9.98
C TYR A 116 -11.20 -2.85 -10.94
N TYR A 117 -10.52 -3.29 -11.99
CA TYR A 117 -10.07 -2.41 -13.07
C TYR A 117 -11.11 -2.39 -14.17
N LEU A 118 -11.40 -1.19 -14.67
CA LEU A 118 -12.29 -0.96 -15.80
C LEU A 118 -11.59 -0.08 -16.84
N GLU A 119 -11.63 -0.55 -18.07
CA GLU A 119 -11.22 0.21 -19.25
C GLU A 119 -12.34 0.17 -20.29
N SER A 120 -12.55 1.29 -20.96
CA SER A 120 -13.60 1.45 -21.96
C SER A 120 -13.04 1.55 -23.39
N GLY A 121 -13.91 1.66 -24.38
CA GLY A 121 -13.52 1.90 -25.77
C GLY A 121 -13.00 0.66 -26.52
N ARG A 122 -11.97 0.85 -27.35
CA ARG A 122 -11.49 -0.21 -28.28
C ARG A 122 -10.80 -1.36 -27.57
N LYS A 123 -10.18 -1.08 -26.43
CA LYS A 123 -9.48 -2.04 -25.57
C LYS A 123 -10.31 -2.47 -24.35
N ALA A 124 -11.63 -2.22 -24.39
CA ALA A 124 -12.50 -2.42 -23.24
C ALA A 124 -12.29 -3.78 -22.56
N LYS A 125 -12.10 -3.74 -21.24
CA LYS A 125 -11.89 -4.93 -20.42
C LYS A 125 -12.27 -4.62 -18.98
N ALA A 126 -12.73 -5.65 -18.28
CA ALA A 126 -12.93 -5.63 -16.84
C ALA A 126 -12.02 -6.67 -16.21
N ILE A 127 -11.40 -6.30 -15.09
CA ILE A 127 -10.47 -7.18 -14.38
C ILE A 127 -10.81 -7.16 -12.91
N TYR A 128 -10.96 -8.35 -12.33
CA TYR A 128 -11.02 -8.55 -10.90
C TYR A 128 -9.66 -9.01 -10.38
N TYR A 129 -9.23 -8.41 -9.28
CA TYR A 129 -8.02 -8.77 -8.55
C TYR A 129 -8.39 -9.19 -7.14
N ASP A 130 -7.86 -10.35 -6.72
CA ASP A 130 -7.86 -10.79 -5.33
C ASP A 130 -6.41 -10.86 -4.85
N MET A 131 -6.04 -9.92 -3.98
CA MET A 131 -4.65 -9.59 -3.69
C MET A 131 -4.34 -9.78 -2.21
N GLU A 132 -3.20 -10.39 -1.94
CA GLU A 132 -2.62 -10.54 -0.60
C GLU A 132 -1.30 -9.77 -0.52
N ARG A 133 -1.04 -9.12 0.61
CA ARG A 133 0.24 -8.48 0.87
C ARG A 133 1.32 -9.54 1.06
N ILE A 134 2.48 -9.33 0.45
CA ILE A 134 3.65 -10.17 0.71
C ILE A 134 4.05 -10.03 2.19
N ARG A 135 4.03 -11.15 2.92
CA ARG A 135 4.52 -11.24 4.30
C ARG A 135 6.04 -11.45 4.36
N PHE A 136 6.65 -10.87 5.39
CA PHE A 136 8.07 -11.04 5.69
C PHE A 136 8.28 -12.22 6.63
N SER A 137 8.20 -13.43 6.09
CA SER A 137 8.28 -14.66 6.88
C SER A 137 9.70 -15.17 7.14
N ARG A 138 10.74 -14.59 6.53
CA ARG A 138 12.12 -15.10 6.65
C ARG A 138 12.63 -14.89 8.08
N ALA A 139 13.32 -15.91 8.61
CA ALA A 139 13.98 -15.80 9.89
C ALA A 139 15.16 -14.84 9.78
N PHE A 140 15.53 -14.19 10.89
CA PHE A 140 16.68 -13.29 10.93
C PHE A 140 17.95 -13.92 10.33
N VAL A 141 18.22 -15.17 10.72
CA VAL A 141 19.39 -15.96 10.29
C VAL A 141 19.36 -16.28 8.79
N ASP A 142 18.19 -16.30 8.15
CA ASP A 142 18.10 -16.57 6.72
C ASP A 142 18.54 -15.38 5.87
N ILE A 143 18.43 -14.17 6.44
CA ILE A 143 18.70 -12.88 5.81
C ILE A 143 20.13 -12.43 6.10
N ASP A 144 20.60 -12.57 7.34
CA ASP A 144 21.99 -12.34 7.76
C ASP A 144 22.92 -13.39 7.14
N LYS A 145 23.39 -13.11 5.91
CA LYS A 145 24.19 -14.04 5.09
C LYS A 145 25.65 -14.04 5.50
N ASP A 146 26.14 -12.92 6.00
CA ASP A 146 27.53 -12.79 6.43
C ASP A 146 27.75 -13.19 7.90
N GLY A 147 26.68 -13.45 8.66
CA GLY A 147 26.72 -13.87 10.05
C GLY A 147 27.12 -12.74 11.00
N SER A 148 26.99 -11.48 10.56
CA SER A 148 27.35 -10.29 11.32
C SER A 148 26.41 -10.04 12.52
N LYS A 149 25.33 -10.82 12.65
CA LYS A 149 24.27 -10.64 13.66
C LYS A 149 23.51 -9.32 13.50
N THR A 150 23.63 -8.71 12.33
CA THR A 150 22.89 -7.53 11.91
C THR A 150 22.45 -7.74 10.47
N ILE A 151 21.24 -7.32 10.13
CA ILE A 151 20.79 -7.34 8.74
C ILE A 151 21.03 -5.96 8.15
N ILE A 152 21.78 -5.88 7.05
CA ILE A 152 21.99 -4.64 6.31
C ILE A 152 21.06 -4.54 5.10
N ARG A 153 20.89 -3.32 4.57
CA ARG A 153 20.02 -3.05 3.43
C ARG A 153 20.25 -4.00 2.25
N SER A 154 21.50 -4.28 1.87
CA SER A 154 21.80 -5.17 0.73
C SER A 154 21.30 -6.59 0.94
N GLU A 155 21.34 -7.09 2.17
CA GLU A 155 20.82 -8.42 2.50
C GLU A 155 19.30 -8.47 2.41
N ILE A 156 18.63 -7.41 2.84
CA ILE A 156 17.18 -7.28 2.66
C ILE A 156 16.82 -7.13 1.19
N VAL A 157 17.59 -6.36 0.40
CA VAL A 157 17.36 -6.26 -1.05
C VAL A 157 17.43 -7.63 -1.72
N ASN A 158 18.33 -8.51 -1.28
CA ASN A 158 18.44 -9.85 -1.85
C ASN A 158 17.22 -10.74 -1.56
N VAL A 159 16.51 -10.51 -0.46
CA VAL A 159 15.38 -11.35 -0.03
C VAL A 159 14.03 -10.70 -0.35
N TYR A 160 13.95 -9.39 -0.23
CA TYR A 160 12.77 -8.54 -0.33
C TYR A 160 13.07 -7.28 -1.17
N PRO A 161 13.48 -7.42 -2.44
CA PRO A 161 14.00 -6.31 -3.25
C PRO A 161 13.06 -5.11 -3.34
N LEU A 162 11.76 -5.37 -3.40
CA LEU A 162 10.72 -4.34 -3.54
C LEU A 162 10.31 -3.69 -2.23
N ASN A 163 10.68 -4.28 -1.10
CA ASN A 163 10.32 -3.80 0.23
C ASN A 163 11.53 -3.36 1.05
N ALA A 164 12.77 -3.51 0.57
CA ALA A 164 13.95 -3.29 1.37
C ALA A 164 14.02 -1.91 2.03
N GLU A 165 13.71 -0.84 1.27
CA GLU A 165 13.63 0.52 1.82
C GLU A 165 12.57 0.67 2.91
N ARG A 166 11.42 0.03 2.70
CA ARG A 166 10.31 0.06 3.64
C ARG A 166 10.69 -0.66 4.93
N ILE A 167 11.26 -1.85 4.80
CA ILE A 167 11.68 -2.66 5.94
C ILE A 167 12.74 -1.89 6.72
N MET A 168 13.80 -1.37 6.07
CA MET A 168 14.82 -0.57 6.76
C MET A 168 14.20 0.61 7.49
N ARG A 169 13.36 1.41 6.82
CA ARG A 169 12.73 2.59 7.44
C ARG A 169 11.85 2.26 8.65
N GLU A 170 11.14 1.13 8.61
CA GLU A 170 10.17 0.78 9.66
C GLU A 170 10.77 -0.08 10.78
N ALA A 171 11.76 -0.91 10.48
CA ALA A 171 12.37 -1.84 11.42
C ALA A 171 13.61 -1.26 12.12
N ASP A 172 14.32 -0.32 11.49
CA ASP A 172 15.51 0.35 12.07
C ASP A 172 15.06 1.43 13.05
N VAL A 173 14.74 1.01 14.28
CA VAL A 173 14.18 1.89 15.30
C VAL A 173 15.25 2.84 15.85
N ASN A 174 16.49 2.36 16.00
CA ASN A 174 17.60 3.15 16.51
C ASN A 174 18.25 4.04 15.43
N LYS A 175 17.90 3.84 14.15
CA LYS A 175 18.38 4.57 12.96
C LYS A 175 19.90 4.43 12.74
N ASP A 176 20.46 3.27 13.06
CA ASP A 176 21.88 2.99 12.87
C ASP A 176 22.24 2.46 11.47
N GLY A 177 21.23 2.29 10.60
CA GLY A 177 21.36 1.81 9.24
C GLY A 177 21.42 0.29 9.12
N LYS A 178 21.19 -0.45 10.21
CA LYS A 178 21.18 -1.92 10.27
C LYS A 178 20.01 -2.39 11.13
N LEU A 179 19.62 -3.66 10.98
CA LEU A 179 18.58 -4.26 11.83
C LEU A 179 19.20 -5.29 12.76
N SER A 180 19.07 -5.09 14.06
CA SER A 180 19.33 -6.12 15.04
C SER A 180 18.27 -7.23 14.98
N LYS A 181 18.57 -8.40 15.56
CA LYS A 181 17.58 -9.49 15.70
C LYS A 181 16.33 -9.03 16.44
N LYS A 182 16.49 -8.20 17.46
CA LYS A 182 15.37 -7.67 18.24
C LYS A 182 14.47 -6.80 17.38
N GLU A 183 15.05 -5.84 16.66
CA GLU A 183 14.32 -4.97 15.74
C GLU A 183 13.57 -5.74 14.66
N TRP A 184 14.23 -6.72 14.02
CA TRP A 184 13.59 -7.57 13.02
C TRP A 184 12.38 -8.34 13.58
N GLU A 185 12.54 -8.99 14.73
CA GLU A 185 11.46 -9.80 15.34
C GLU A 185 10.33 -8.95 15.91
N GLU A 186 10.63 -7.79 16.51
CA GLU A 186 9.60 -6.85 16.98
C GLU A 186 8.83 -6.23 15.83
N TRP A 187 9.52 -5.83 14.76
CA TRP A 187 8.89 -5.30 13.57
C TRP A 187 7.97 -6.33 12.90
N LYS A 188 8.43 -7.58 12.72
CA LYS A 188 7.62 -8.68 12.14
C LYS A 188 6.34 -8.95 12.92
N LYS A 189 6.35 -8.86 14.25
CA LYS A 189 5.13 -9.09 15.06
C LYS A 189 4.03 -8.07 14.78
N ASN A 190 4.40 -6.91 14.26
CA ASN A 190 3.49 -5.81 13.95
C ASN A 190 3.12 -5.75 12.44
N LYS A 191 3.43 -6.80 11.67
CA LYS A 191 3.06 -6.98 10.26
C LYS A 191 2.21 -8.24 10.10
#